data_AF-A0A433ZZG3-F1
#
_entry.id   AF-A0A433ZZG3-F1
#
_cell.length_a   1.000
_cell.length_b   1.000
_cell.length_c   1.000
_cell.angle_alpha   90.00
_cell.angle_beta   90.00
_cell.angle_gamma   90.00
#
_symmetry.space_group_name_H-M   'P 1'
#
loop_
_entity.id
_entity.type
_entity.pdbx_description
1 polymer ?
#
loop_
_entity_poly.entity_id
_entity_poly.type
_entity_poly.pdbx_seq_one_letter_code
_entity_poly.pdbx_strand_id
1 'polypeptide(L)'
;GAFLPAAERFHMATRIDRWVLKRAVQQIQDMPDINALDTLCINLSGQSVGDRAFHRHAIAALTEAGSAVCRRICLEITETAAVTNMADAAIFIE
;
A
#
# COMPACT_ATOMS: atom_id res chain seq x y z
N GLY A 1 -15.80 13.73 -4.95
CA GLY A 1 -15.13 12.98 -6.03
C GLY A 1 -15.80 11.62 -6.19
N ALA A 2 -15.93 11.12 -7.42
CA ALA A 2 -16.70 9.89 -7.72
C ALA A 2 -15.84 8.65 -8.02
N PHE A 3 -14.54 8.82 -8.26
CA PHE A 3 -13.65 7.75 -8.72
C PHE A 3 -13.38 6.68 -7.65
N LEU A 4 -12.84 7.05 -6.49
CA LEU A 4 -12.53 6.08 -5.42
C LEU A 4 -13.78 5.34 -4.92
N PRO A 5 -14.91 6.00 -4.62
CA PRO A 5 -16.14 5.30 -4.22
C PRO A 5 -16.64 4.31 -5.29
N ALA A 6 -16.51 4.66 -6.58
CA ALA A 6 -16.84 3.72 -7.66
C ALA A 6 -15.86 2.55 -7.71
N ALA A 7 -14.55 2.80 -7.57
CA ALA A 7 -13.55 1.76 -7.57
C ALA A 7 -13.75 0.75 -6.42
N GLU A 8 -14.10 1.22 -5.22
CA GLU A 8 -14.44 0.36 -4.09
C GLU A 8 -15.70 -0.46 -4.38
N ARG A 9 -16.77 0.19 -4.87
CA ARG A 9 -18.04 -0.46 -5.22
C ARG A 9 -17.87 -1.56 -6.27
N PHE A 10 -16.95 -1.39 -7.22
CA PHE A 10 -16.68 -2.35 -8.28
C PHE A 10 -15.48 -3.28 -7.97
N HIS A 11 -15.01 -3.35 -6.72
CA HIS A 11 -13.90 -4.21 -6.30
C HIS A 11 -12.60 -3.99 -7.08
N MET A 12 -12.37 -2.75 -7.51
CA MET A 12 -11.18 -2.32 -8.25
C MET A 12 -10.15 -1.63 -7.35
N ALA A 13 -10.50 -1.29 -6.10
CA ALA A 13 -9.58 -0.56 -5.21
C ALA A 13 -8.27 -1.32 -4.99
N THR A 14 -8.32 -2.65 -4.81
CA THR A 14 -7.10 -3.46 -4.69
C THR A 14 -6.20 -3.43 -5.92
N ARG A 15 -6.76 -3.30 -7.14
CA ARG A 15 -5.96 -3.15 -8.35
C ARG A 15 -5.26 -1.79 -8.40
N ILE A 16 -5.93 -0.75 -7.90
CA ILE A 16 -5.38 0.59 -7.78
C ILE A 16 -4.24 0.57 -6.75
N ASP A 17 -4.46 0.00 -5.57
CA ASP A 17 -3.45 -0.06 -4.51
C ASP A 17 -2.18 -0.79 -4.97
N ARG A 18 -2.31 -1.89 -5.72
CA ARG A 18 -1.16 -2.59 -6.33
C ARG A 18 -0.39 -1.69 -7.29
N TRP A 19 -1.10 -0.96 -8.15
CA TRP A 19 -0.48 -0.03 -9.08
C TRP A 19 0.22 1.13 -8.35
N VAL A 20 -0.42 1.71 -7.32
CA VAL A 20 0.12 2.79 -6.51
C VAL A 20 1.38 2.34 -5.80
N LEU A 21 1.36 1.18 -5.13
CA LEU A 21 2.53 0.65 -4.41
C LEU A 21 3.72 0.45 -5.36
N LYS A 22 3.49 -0.20 -6.51
CA LYS A 22 4.53 -0.40 -7.53
C LYS A 22 5.09 0.94 -8.02
N ARG A 23 4.21 1.90 -8.31
CA ARG A 23 4.62 3.22 -8.81
C ARG A 23 5.41 4.00 -7.77
N ALA A 24 4.99 3.94 -6.50
CA ALA A 24 5.67 4.58 -5.39
C ALA A 24 7.09 4.01 -5.19
N VAL A 25 7.23 2.68 -5.15
CA VAL A 25 8.53 2.01 -5.09
C VAL A 25 9.44 2.48 -6.23
N GLN A 26 8.94 2.45 -7.47
CA GLN A 26 9.71 2.89 -8.63
C GLN A 26 10.11 4.37 -8.53
N GLN A 27 9.20 5.25 -8.10
CA GLN A 27 9.51 6.67 -7.94
C GLN A 27 10.63 6.91 -6.93
N ILE A 28 10.67 6.15 -5.84
CA ILE A 28 11.73 6.26 -4.82
C ILE A 28 13.06 5.72 -5.37
N GLN A 29 13.03 4.60 -6.09
CA GLN A 29 14.23 4.01 -6.71
C GLN A 29 14.85 4.92 -7.78
N ASP A 30 14.02 5.69 -8.49
CA ASP A 30 14.46 6.63 -9.53
C ASP A 30 15.00 7.96 -8.94
N MET A 31 14.94 8.17 -7.61
CA MET A 31 15.44 9.40 -6.99
C MET A 31 16.98 9.48 -7.02
N PRO A 32 17.57 10.62 -7.43
CA PRO A 32 19.02 10.82 -7.40
C PRO A 32 19.60 10.74 -5.99
N ASP A 33 18.85 11.22 -4.99
CA ASP A 33 19.16 11.09 -3.57
C ASP A 33 17.90 10.69 -2.81
N ILE A 34 17.83 9.42 -2.42
CA ILE A 34 16.75 8.88 -1.60
C ILE A 34 16.64 9.56 -0.23
N ASN A 35 17.73 10.19 0.26
CA ASN A 35 17.72 10.85 1.55
C ASN A 35 17.01 12.19 1.58
N ALA A 36 16.73 12.76 0.40
CA ALA A 36 15.92 13.96 0.28
C ALA A 36 14.42 13.72 0.51
N LEU A 37 13.94 12.47 0.40
CA LEU A 37 12.57 12.10 0.72
C LEU A 37 12.48 11.72 2.18
N ASP A 38 11.67 12.39 3.01
CA ASP A 38 11.49 11.97 4.41
C ASP A 38 10.68 10.66 4.47
N THR A 39 9.37 10.74 4.29
CA THR A 39 8.46 9.60 4.24
C THR A 39 7.37 9.82 3.18
N LEU A 40 7.06 8.77 2.42
CA LEU A 40 5.94 8.69 1.49
C LEU A 40 4.85 7.81 2.09
N CYS A 41 3.72 8.42 2.45
CA CYS A 41 2.55 7.72 2.94
C CYS A 41 1.69 7.20 1.79
N ILE A 42 1.36 5.91 1.81
CA ILE A 42 0.49 5.25 0.85
C ILE A 42 -0.75 4.77 1.58
N ASN A 43 -1.89 5.33 1.24
CA ASN A 43 -3.18 4.89 1.77
C ASN A 43 -3.62 3.60 1.09
N LEU A 44 -4.07 2.63 1.88
CA LEU A 44 -4.59 1.35 1.42
C LEU A 44 -6.09 1.27 1.65
N SER A 45 -6.81 0.74 0.67
CA SER A 45 -8.24 0.47 0.80
C SER A 45 -8.51 -0.71 1.74
N GLY A 46 -9.68 -0.70 2.39
CA GLY A 46 -10.10 -1.83 3.23
C GLY A 46 -10.20 -3.16 2.46
N GLN A 47 -10.40 -3.10 1.14
CA GLN A 47 -10.40 -4.28 0.26
C GLN A 47 -9.00 -4.91 0.18
N SER A 48 -7.95 -4.10 0.10
CA SER A 48 -6.56 -4.58 0.09
C SER A 48 -6.10 -5.12 1.44
N VAL A 49 -6.56 -4.49 2.54
CA VAL A 49 -6.27 -4.95 3.90
C VAL A 49 -6.79 -6.36 4.14
N GLY A 50 -7.97 -6.70 3.61
CA GLY A 50 -8.54 -8.05 3.67
C GLY A 50 -8.06 -9.02 2.56
N ASP A 51 -7.22 -8.59 1.60
CA ASP A 51 -6.79 -9.43 0.47
C ASP A 51 -5.39 -10.03 0.71
N ARG A 52 -5.35 -11.32 1.05
CA ARG A 52 -4.08 -12.07 1.19
C ARG A 52 -3.24 -12.11 -0.08
N ALA A 53 -3.84 -11.99 -1.26
CA ALA A 53 -3.08 -11.89 -2.51
C ALA A 53 -2.40 -10.53 -2.64
N PHE A 54 -3.05 -9.45 -2.17
CA PHE A 54 -2.42 -8.15 -2.03
C PHE A 54 -1.26 -8.19 -1.04
N HIS A 55 -1.43 -8.83 0.13
CA HIS A 55 -0.36 -8.97 1.13
C HIS A 55 0.90 -9.60 0.53
N ARG A 56 0.75 -10.75 -0.15
CA ARG A 56 1.88 -11.42 -0.82
C ARG A 56 2.53 -10.53 -1.89
N HIS A 57 1.73 -9.79 -2.64
CA HIS A 57 2.24 -8.86 -3.64
C HIS A 57 3.03 -7.70 -3.01
N ALA A 58 2.50 -7.11 -1.94
CA ALA A 58 3.15 -6.01 -1.24
C ALA A 58 4.47 -6.45 -0.61
N ILE A 59 4.48 -7.61 0.07
CA ILE A 59 5.70 -8.20 0.64
C ILE A 59 6.74 -8.44 -0.46
N ALA A 60 6.36 -9.04 -1.58
CA ALA A 60 7.28 -9.29 -2.69
C ALA A 60 7.86 -7.98 -3.25
N ALA A 61 7.01 -6.98 -3.52
CA ALA A 61 7.43 -5.70 -4.07
C ALA A 61 8.36 -4.93 -3.11
N LEU A 62 8.06 -4.92 -1.81
CA LEU A 62 8.89 -4.25 -0.79
C LEU A 62 10.20 -5.00 -0.55
N THR A 63 10.18 -6.34 -0.60
CA THR A 63 11.40 -7.15 -0.48
C THR A 63 12.34 -6.90 -1.65
N GLU A 64 11.80 -6.86 -2.88
CA GLU A 64 12.55 -6.53 -4.09
C GLU A 64 13.10 -5.09 -4.07
N ALA A 65 12.35 -4.15 -3.52
CA ALA A 65 12.76 -2.74 -3.42
C ALA A 65 13.98 -2.52 -2.50
N GLY A 66 14.16 -3.37 -1.49
CA GLY A 66 15.25 -3.28 -0.53
C GLY A 66 15.00 -2.28 0.61
N SER A 67 15.79 -2.43 1.68
CA SER A 67 15.55 -1.74 2.97
C SER A 67 15.65 -0.21 2.90
N ALA A 68 16.47 0.34 2.01
CA ALA A 68 16.61 1.78 1.83
C ALA A 68 15.30 2.42 1.32
N VAL A 69 14.61 1.76 0.40
CA VAL A 69 13.31 2.19 -0.13
C VAL A 69 12.22 1.98 0.91
N CYS A 70 12.19 0.82 1.57
CA CYS A 70 11.18 0.51 2.59
C CYS A 70 11.18 1.52 3.74
N ARG A 71 12.35 2.02 4.16
CA ARG A 71 12.46 3.06 5.20
C ARG A 71 11.80 4.39 4.83
N ARG A 72 11.52 4.62 3.55
CA ARG A 72 10.85 5.83 3.05
C ARG A 72 9.35 5.64 2.83
N ILE A 73 8.80 4.45 3.07
CA ILE A 73 7.39 4.16 2.82
C ILE A 73 6.66 3.96 4.16
N CYS A 74 5.52 4.64 4.31
CA CYS A 74 4.55 4.38 5.37
C CYS A 74 3.26 3.88 4.71
N LEU A 75 2.79 2.68 5.10
CA LEU A 75 1.50 2.17 4.65
C LEU A 75 0.43 2.57 5.68
N GLU A 76 -0.60 3.25 5.21
CA GLU A 76 -1.69 3.76 6.04
C GLU A 76 -2.99 3.03 5.76
N ILE A 77 -3.74 2.75 6.82
CA ILE A 77 -5.10 2.22 6.74
C ILE A 77 -6.02 3.13 7.56
N THR A 78 -7.26 3.30 7.13
CA THR A 78 -8.25 4.03 7.91
C THR A 78 -8.73 3.20 9.11
N GLU A 79 -9.21 3.86 10.16
CA GLU A 79 -9.84 3.18 11.31
C GLU A 79 -10.96 2.25 10.85
N THR A 80 -11.81 2.70 9.93
CA THR A 80 -12.90 1.88 9.37
C THR A 80 -12.36 0.62 8.68
N ALA A 81 -11.29 0.72 7.89
CA ALA A 81 -10.66 -0.44 7.26
C ALA A 81 -10.10 -1.42 8.28
N ALA A 82 -9.44 -0.91 9.34
CA ALA A 82 -8.90 -1.71 10.42
C ALA A 82 -10.00 -2.45 11.20
N VAL A 83 -11.08 -1.77 11.57
CA VAL A 83 -12.19 -2.37 12.35
C VAL A 83 -12.99 -3.37 11.51
N THR A 84 -13.17 -3.12 10.21
CA THR A 84 -13.95 -4.00 9.31
C THR A 84 -13.24 -5.34 9.11
N ASN A 85 -11.91 -5.36 8.99
CA ASN A 85 -11.11 -6.55 8.75
C ASN A 85 -10.05 -6.74 9.84
N MET A 86 -10.43 -6.68 11.11
CA MET A 86 -9.47 -6.62 12.23
C MET A 86 -8.44 -7.75 12.24
N ALA A 87 -8.86 -8.99 11.94
CA ALA A 87 -7.94 -10.14 11.90
C ALA A 87 -6.91 -10.02 10.75
N ASP A 88 -7.37 -9.69 9.54
CA ASP A 88 -6.46 -9.54 8.40
C ASP A 88 -5.63 -8.24 8.49
N ALA A 89 -6.16 -7.19 9.12
CA ALA A 89 -5.41 -5.97 9.43
C ALA A 89 -4.29 -6.23 10.43
N ALA A 90 -4.53 -7.06 11.45
CA ALA A 90 -3.48 -7.50 12.38
C ALA A 90 -2.39 -8.29 11.64
N ILE A 91 -2.78 -9.27 10.82
CA ILE A 91 -1.84 -10.05 9.98
C ILE A 91 -1.06 -9.15 9.00
N PHE A 92 -1.68 -8.08 8.49
CA PHE A 92 -1.03 -7.16 7.57
C PHE A 92 0.05 -6.29 8.24
N ILE A 93 -0.10 -6.01 9.53
CA ILE A 93 0.82 -5.17 10.31
C ILE A 93 2.00 -5.97 10.88
N GLU A 94 1.80 -7.27 11.15
CA GLU A 94 2.83 -8.20 11.63
C GLU A 94 3.89 -8.56 10.57
#